data_AF-A0A1Y6MB43-F1
#
_entry.id   AF-A0A1Y6MB43-F1
#
_cell.length_a   1.000
_cell.length_b   1.000
_cell.length_c   1.000
_cell.angle_alpha   90.00
_cell.angle_beta   90.00
_cell.angle_gamma   90.00
#
_symmetry.space_group_name_H-M   'P 1'
#
loop_
_entity.id
_entity.type
_entity.pdbx_description
1 polymer ?
#
loop_
_entity_poly.entity_id
_entity_poly.type
_entity_poly.pdbx_seq_one_letter_code
_entity_poly.pdbx_strand_id
1 'polypeptide(L)'
;MHLLFSRHFLGCLVIITMILIMAQATASPTKAVIKLSPAPITQQTVDLPLNEYHALKILALANVSSSQVPRPFDPPSHLVVLPTSNDDIGIDINNNNIRDDYERRLLFQYQRPEYVAMGILAAAHWDRLAASYYQEDRIPSITAITLITNNIAINQCYYALQQIDNALVSPIFHYFNTEHRLLIKQRAEDKLLDIIATSAFTVDFEPQPCQRFVLLAESMLQTTLTED
;
A
#
# COMPACT_ATOMS: atom_id res chain seq x y z
N MET A 1 -15.36 -18.12 80.79
CA MET A 1 -14.90 -19.40 81.37
C MET A 1 -15.11 -20.50 80.33
N HIS A 2 -14.03 -21.23 80.02
CA HIS A 2 -13.95 -22.55 79.40
C HIS A 2 -14.53 -22.84 77.99
N LEU A 3 -13.60 -22.83 77.03
CA LEU A 3 -13.27 -23.94 76.10
C LEU A 3 -14.14 -25.20 76.17
N LEU A 4 -14.75 -25.54 75.03
CA LEU A 4 -14.93 -26.93 74.58
C LEU A 4 -14.72 -26.98 73.06
N PHE A 5 -13.45 -27.13 72.66
CA PHE A 5 -13.05 -27.48 71.29
C PHE A 5 -13.49 -28.93 71.03
N SER A 6 -14.55 -29.10 70.25
CA SER A 6 -14.99 -30.42 69.80
C SER A 6 -14.02 -30.96 68.75
N ARG A 7 -13.47 -32.15 69.03
CA ARG A 7 -12.52 -32.93 68.22
C ARG A 7 -13.05 -33.37 66.84
N HIS A 8 -14.22 -32.90 66.42
CA HIS A 8 -14.78 -33.20 65.09
C HIS A 8 -14.42 -32.19 63.99
N PHE A 9 -13.85 -31.03 64.34
CA PHE A 9 -13.42 -30.05 63.33
C PHE A 9 -12.01 -30.32 62.76
N LEU A 10 -11.19 -31.12 63.45
CA LEU A 10 -9.83 -31.46 63.01
C LEU A 10 -9.78 -32.66 62.06
N GLY A 11 -10.83 -33.48 62.00
CA GLY A 11 -10.91 -34.63 61.09
C GLY A 11 -11.28 -34.26 59.65
N CYS A 12 -12.14 -33.26 59.46
CA CYS A 12 -12.56 -32.83 58.11
C CYS A 12 -11.49 -32.03 57.37
N LEU A 13 -10.58 -31.34 58.07
CA LEU A 13 -9.53 -30.54 57.42
C LEU A 13 -8.38 -31.40 56.85
N VAL A 14 -8.16 -32.60 57.39
CA VAL A 14 -7.13 -33.53 56.92
C VAL A 14 -7.57 -34.33 55.68
N ILE A 15 -8.88 -34.53 55.49
CA ILE A 15 -9.40 -35.25 54.31
C ILE A 15 -9.45 -34.33 53.07
N ILE A 16 -9.70 -33.02 53.26
CA ILE A 16 -9.72 -32.05 52.15
C ILE A 16 -8.31 -31.73 51.63
N THR A 17 -7.27 -31.90 52.46
CA THR A 17 -5.87 -31.68 52.05
C THR A 17 -5.20 -32.90 51.39
N MET A 18 -5.82 -34.09 51.44
CA MET A 18 -5.33 -35.31 50.78
C MET A 18 -5.96 -35.59 49.40
N ILE A 19 -7.00 -34.85 48.98
CA ILE A 19 -7.59 -34.98 47.63
C ILE A 19 -7.05 -33.91 46.66
N LEU A 20 -6.31 -32.92 47.15
CA LEU A 20 -5.66 -31.88 46.33
C LEU A 20 -4.19 -32.19 46.00
N ILE A 21 -3.82 -33.47 46.02
CA ILE A 21 -2.51 -33.95 45.56
C ILE A 21 -2.77 -35.17 44.69
N MET A 22 -3.14 -34.94 43.41
CA MET A 22 -2.98 -35.85 42.25
C MET A 22 -3.79 -35.31 41.07
N ALA A 23 -3.43 -34.13 40.57
CA ALA A 23 -3.76 -33.71 39.21
C ALA A 23 -2.84 -32.56 38.76
N GLN A 24 -1.54 -32.67 39.05
CA GLN A 24 -0.54 -31.92 38.28
C GLN A 24 -0.05 -32.86 37.18
N ALA A 25 -0.89 -33.05 36.16
CA ALA A 25 -0.41 -33.47 34.87
C ALA A 25 0.38 -32.30 34.30
N THR A 26 1.68 -32.29 34.56
CA THR A 26 2.63 -31.46 33.82
C THR A 26 2.56 -31.91 32.38
N ALA A 27 1.78 -31.20 31.56
CA ALA A 27 1.94 -31.22 30.13
C ALA A 27 3.37 -30.74 29.88
N SER A 28 4.29 -31.69 29.72
CA SER A 28 5.61 -31.41 29.20
C SER A 28 5.40 -30.68 27.87
N PRO A 29 6.07 -29.54 27.61
CA PRO A 29 5.96 -28.92 26.31
C PRO A 29 6.52 -29.93 25.33
N THR A 30 5.65 -30.57 24.55
CA THR A 30 6.06 -31.23 23.32
C THR A 30 6.82 -30.17 22.56
N LYS A 31 8.15 -30.32 22.48
CA LYS A 31 8.96 -29.62 21.49
C LYS A 31 8.31 -29.95 20.16
N ALA A 32 7.45 -29.05 19.68
CA ALA A 32 7.08 -29.01 18.30
C ALA A 32 8.42 -28.86 17.59
N VAL A 33 8.92 -29.94 17.01
CA VAL A 33 9.94 -29.86 15.98
C VAL A 33 9.23 -29.11 14.87
N ILE A 34 9.37 -27.79 14.87
CA ILE A 34 9.01 -26.95 13.74
C ILE A 34 9.84 -27.53 12.60
N LYS A 35 9.16 -28.22 11.69
CA LYS A 35 9.77 -28.70 10.47
C LYS A 35 10.15 -27.44 9.69
N LEU A 36 11.37 -26.95 9.86
CA LEU A 36 11.99 -25.88 9.06
C LEU A 36 12.32 -26.39 7.66
N SER A 37 11.38 -27.07 7.04
CA SER A 37 11.33 -27.19 5.59
C SER A 37 10.27 -26.18 5.19
N PRO A 38 10.62 -25.06 4.55
CA PRO A 38 9.59 -24.24 3.95
C PRO A 38 8.83 -25.17 3.03
N ALA A 39 7.54 -25.38 3.31
CA ALA A 39 6.65 -25.82 2.25
C ALA A 39 6.92 -24.85 1.10
N PRO A 40 7.19 -25.32 -0.13
CA PRO A 40 7.24 -24.41 -1.26
C PRO A 40 5.96 -23.61 -1.19
N ILE A 41 6.08 -22.29 -1.13
CA ILE A 41 4.94 -21.37 -1.10
C ILE A 41 4.18 -21.67 -2.38
N THR A 42 3.18 -22.54 -2.29
CA THR A 42 2.14 -22.65 -3.30
C THR A 42 1.57 -21.26 -3.34
N GLN A 43 1.76 -20.56 -4.46
CA GLN A 43 1.29 -19.20 -4.71
C GLN A 43 0.03 -18.95 -3.89
N GLN A 44 0.13 -18.17 -2.81
CA GLN A 44 -1.06 -17.50 -2.34
C GLN A 44 -1.50 -16.70 -3.56
N THR A 45 -2.61 -17.09 -4.17
CA THR A 45 -3.21 -16.33 -5.25
C THR A 45 -3.56 -14.98 -4.65
N VAL A 46 -2.65 -14.02 -4.81
CA VAL A 46 -2.88 -12.64 -4.40
C VAL A 46 -4.00 -12.15 -5.30
N ASP A 47 -5.18 -12.03 -4.71
CA ASP A 47 -6.34 -11.46 -5.37
C ASP A 47 -6.06 -9.97 -5.58
N LEU A 48 -5.88 -9.60 -6.83
CA LEU A 48 -5.54 -8.23 -7.22
C LEU A 48 -6.80 -7.51 -7.69
N PRO A 49 -6.90 -6.19 -7.46
CA PRO A 49 -8.05 -5.42 -7.88
C PRO A 49 -8.22 -5.35 -9.41
N LEU A 50 -7.21 -5.78 -10.17
CA LEU A 50 -7.24 -5.87 -11.62
C LEU A 50 -6.87 -7.30 -12.00
N ASN A 51 -7.61 -7.88 -12.97
CA ASN A 51 -7.17 -9.11 -13.63
C ASN A 51 -6.17 -8.78 -14.75
N GLU A 52 -5.48 -9.82 -15.24
CA GLU A 52 -4.45 -9.68 -16.28
C GLU A 52 -4.99 -9.02 -17.56
N TYR A 53 -6.22 -9.36 -17.98
CA TYR A 53 -6.84 -8.77 -19.18
C TYR A 53 -6.98 -7.24 -19.07
N HIS A 54 -7.54 -6.76 -17.96
CA HIS A 54 -7.71 -5.33 -17.71
C HIS A 54 -6.37 -4.62 -17.54
N ALA A 55 -5.41 -5.25 -16.87
CA ALA A 55 -4.06 -4.72 -16.73
C ALA A 55 -3.37 -4.53 -18.09
N LEU A 56 -3.39 -5.54 -18.96
CA LEU A 56 -2.79 -5.45 -20.29
C LEU A 56 -3.48 -4.38 -21.16
N LYS A 57 -4.80 -4.22 -21.03
CA LYS A 57 -5.54 -3.15 -21.72
C LYS A 57 -5.11 -1.75 -21.26
N ILE A 58 -4.92 -1.56 -19.95
CA ILE A 58 -4.41 -0.31 -19.36
C ILE A 58 -3.00 -0.02 -19.90
N LEU A 59 -2.09 -1.00 -19.86
CA LEU A 59 -0.72 -0.82 -20.32
C LEU A 59 -0.66 -0.50 -21.82
N ALA A 60 -1.49 -1.15 -22.63
CA ALA A 60 -1.60 -0.87 -24.06
C ALA A 60 -2.10 0.56 -24.33
N LEU A 61 -3.13 1.01 -23.61
CA LEU A 61 -3.67 2.38 -23.76
C LEU A 61 -2.67 3.44 -23.28
N ALA A 62 -1.89 3.14 -22.25
CA ALA A 62 -0.82 3.99 -21.76
C ALA A 62 0.47 3.92 -22.60
N ASN A 63 0.51 3.12 -23.67
CA ASN A 63 1.73 2.84 -24.45
C ASN A 63 2.93 2.39 -23.58
N VAL A 64 2.68 1.67 -22.50
CA VAL A 64 3.70 1.20 -21.55
C VAL A 64 4.24 -0.16 -21.96
N SER A 65 5.53 -0.23 -22.28
CA SER A 65 6.23 -1.50 -22.50
C SER A 65 7.74 -1.31 -22.55
N SER A 66 8.50 -2.39 -22.32
CA SER A 66 9.97 -2.37 -22.37
C SER A 66 10.57 -2.01 -23.74
N SER A 67 9.77 -2.05 -24.81
CA SER A 67 10.15 -1.60 -26.16
C SER A 67 9.84 -0.12 -26.41
N GLN A 68 8.93 0.48 -25.65
CA GLN A 68 8.55 1.90 -25.77
C GLN A 68 9.38 2.80 -24.85
N VAL A 69 9.95 2.27 -23.77
CA VAL A 69 10.88 3.01 -22.91
C VAL A 69 12.22 3.25 -23.62
N PRO A 70 12.65 4.51 -23.82
CA PRO A 70 13.92 4.83 -24.47
C PRO A 70 15.14 4.17 -23.79
N ARG A 71 16.15 3.82 -24.60
CA ARG A 71 17.47 3.34 -24.15
C ARG A 71 18.60 4.13 -24.84
N PRO A 72 19.74 4.37 -24.20
CA PRO A 72 20.05 4.14 -22.79
C PRO A 72 19.55 5.30 -21.92
N PHE A 73 19.35 5.04 -20.63
CA PHE A 73 19.42 6.10 -19.63
C PHE A 73 20.49 5.69 -18.65
N ASP A 74 21.71 6.19 -18.86
CA ASP A 74 22.67 6.22 -17.78
C ASP A 74 22.04 7.11 -16.69
N PRO A 75 21.86 6.63 -15.44
CA PRO A 75 21.55 7.55 -14.36
C PRO A 75 22.65 8.61 -14.38
N PRO A 76 22.34 9.92 -14.31
CA PRO A 76 23.37 10.94 -14.37
C PRO A 76 24.39 10.63 -13.29
N SER A 77 25.54 10.15 -13.74
CA SER A 77 26.65 9.75 -12.89
C SER A 77 27.28 11.04 -12.40
N HIS A 78 26.80 11.51 -11.25
CA HIS A 78 27.30 12.67 -10.51
C HIS A 78 27.26 14.03 -11.25
N LEU A 79 26.57 14.98 -10.63
CA LEU A 79 26.89 16.42 -10.65
C LEU A 79 26.83 17.16 -12.00
N VAL A 80 25.63 17.51 -12.45
CA VAL A 80 25.33 18.89 -12.86
C VAL A 80 23.86 19.17 -12.55
N VAL A 81 23.58 19.82 -11.41
CA VAL A 81 22.29 20.48 -11.17
C VAL A 81 22.30 21.73 -12.04
N LEU A 82 21.63 21.68 -13.19
CA LEU A 82 21.33 22.87 -13.97
C LEU A 82 20.01 23.44 -13.43
N PRO A 83 19.98 24.66 -12.88
CA PRO A 83 18.80 25.22 -12.22
C PRO A 83 17.79 25.75 -13.25
N THR A 84 17.32 24.89 -14.17
CA THR A 84 16.33 25.24 -15.19
C THR A 84 15.34 24.08 -15.41
N SER A 85 14.24 24.15 -14.65
CA SER A 85 12.83 23.90 -15.00
C SER A 85 12.26 22.52 -15.35
N ASN A 86 13.01 21.42 -15.50
CA ASN A 86 12.41 20.11 -15.86
C ASN A 86 12.66 18.94 -14.88
N ASP A 87 13.46 19.13 -13.82
CA ASP A 87 13.79 18.03 -12.88
C ASP A 87 12.59 17.58 -12.03
N ASP A 88 11.67 18.50 -11.74
CA ASP A 88 10.48 18.28 -10.92
C ASP A 88 9.48 17.35 -11.61
N ILE A 89 9.30 17.54 -12.92
CA ILE A 89 8.40 16.77 -13.78
C ILE A 89 9.08 15.49 -14.26
N GLY A 90 10.41 15.45 -14.30
CA GLY A 90 11.19 14.35 -14.85
C GLY A 90 11.07 14.21 -16.35
N ILE A 91 11.75 13.19 -16.90
CA ILE A 91 11.90 13.01 -18.34
C ILE A 91 10.83 12.02 -18.83
N ASP A 92 10.08 12.42 -19.86
CA ASP A 92 9.14 11.60 -20.63
C ASP A 92 9.44 11.82 -22.12
N ILE A 93 10.31 11.01 -22.69
CA ILE A 93 10.73 11.14 -24.10
C ILE A 93 9.70 10.52 -25.05
N ASN A 94 9.03 9.45 -24.63
CA ASN A 94 8.04 8.75 -25.46
C ASN A 94 6.65 9.45 -25.44
N ASN A 95 6.51 10.51 -24.64
CA ASN A 95 5.32 11.35 -24.50
C ASN A 95 4.06 10.56 -24.14
N ASN A 96 4.20 9.53 -23.31
CA ASN A 96 3.06 8.75 -22.81
C ASN A 96 2.48 9.32 -21.51
N ASN A 97 2.97 10.48 -21.06
CA ASN A 97 2.66 11.16 -19.80
C ASN A 97 3.10 10.37 -18.56
N ILE A 98 4.05 9.46 -18.70
CA ILE A 98 4.66 8.72 -17.60
C ILE A 98 6.16 8.97 -17.66
N ARG A 99 6.75 9.31 -16.52
CA ARG A 99 8.19 9.52 -16.47
C ARG A 99 8.94 8.23 -16.80
N ASP A 100 9.90 8.31 -17.70
CA ASP A 100 10.71 7.20 -18.19
C ASP A 100 11.46 6.50 -17.04
N ASP A 101 11.91 7.25 -16.02
CA ASP A 101 12.61 6.71 -14.85
C ASP A 101 11.69 5.83 -13.99
N TYR A 102 10.44 6.21 -13.88
CA TYR A 102 9.41 5.50 -13.13
C TYR A 102 8.87 4.31 -13.91
N GLU A 103 8.52 4.48 -15.20
CA GLU A 103 8.05 3.39 -16.08
C GLU A 103 9.05 2.24 -16.09
N ARG A 104 10.35 2.55 -16.25
CA ARG A 104 11.41 1.54 -16.24
C ARG A 104 11.49 0.80 -14.91
N ARG A 105 11.34 1.51 -13.78
CA ARG A 105 11.36 0.88 -12.45
C ARG A 105 10.17 -0.05 -12.26
N LEU A 106 8.98 0.33 -12.71
CA LEU A 106 7.80 -0.54 -12.68
C LEU A 106 8.03 -1.83 -13.48
N LEU A 107 8.48 -1.69 -14.73
CA LEU A 107 8.72 -2.82 -15.64
C LEU A 107 9.87 -3.74 -15.17
N PHE A 108 10.83 -3.21 -14.40
CA PHE A 108 11.91 -3.98 -13.82
C PHE A 108 11.51 -4.67 -12.50
N GLN A 109 10.78 -3.95 -11.64
CA GLN A 109 10.43 -4.40 -10.29
C GLN A 109 9.31 -5.44 -10.29
N TYR A 110 8.31 -5.30 -11.16
CA TYR A 110 7.10 -6.12 -11.13
C TYR A 110 7.06 -7.13 -12.27
N GLN A 111 6.83 -8.40 -11.92
CA GLN A 111 6.69 -9.49 -12.88
C GLN A 111 5.24 -9.63 -13.40
N ARG A 112 4.27 -9.20 -12.58
CA ARG A 112 2.84 -9.26 -12.90
C ARG A 112 2.40 -7.96 -13.57
N PRO A 113 1.79 -7.99 -14.78
CA PRO A 113 1.32 -6.79 -15.46
C PRO A 113 0.30 -6.00 -14.63
N GLU A 114 -0.44 -6.66 -13.74
CA GLU A 114 -1.40 -6.03 -12.83
C GLU A 114 -0.74 -5.03 -11.88
N TYR A 115 0.42 -5.36 -11.29
CA TYR A 115 1.17 -4.42 -10.45
C TYR A 115 1.75 -3.27 -11.26
N VAL A 116 2.19 -3.51 -12.50
CA VAL A 116 2.63 -2.45 -13.41
C VAL A 116 1.46 -1.50 -13.69
N ALA A 117 0.29 -2.04 -14.07
CA ALA A 117 -0.91 -1.25 -14.36
C ALA A 117 -1.38 -0.44 -13.15
N MET A 118 -1.39 -1.04 -11.95
CA MET A 118 -1.66 -0.31 -10.72
C MET A 118 -0.66 0.83 -10.48
N GLY A 119 0.63 0.62 -10.77
CA GLY A 119 1.65 1.67 -10.71
C GLY A 119 1.33 2.83 -11.66
N ILE A 120 0.96 2.52 -12.92
CA ILE A 120 0.58 3.53 -13.92
C ILE A 120 -0.66 4.33 -13.50
N LEU A 121 -1.70 3.66 -13.00
CA LEU A 121 -2.90 4.34 -12.48
C LEU A 121 -2.57 5.24 -11.28
N ALA A 122 -1.70 4.78 -10.39
CA ALA A 122 -1.25 5.57 -9.24
C ALA A 122 -0.41 6.78 -9.67
N ALA A 123 0.45 6.65 -10.68
CA ALA A 123 1.23 7.76 -11.22
C ALA A 123 0.35 8.88 -11.76
N ALA A 124 -0.68 8.56 -12.56
CA ALA A 124 -1.62 9.56 -13.06
C ALA A 124 -2.35 10.32 -11.92
N HIS A 125 -2.59 9.63 -10.79
CA HIS A 125 -3.11 10.28 -9.60
C HIS A 125 -2.05 11.17 -8.92
N TRP A 126 -0.82 10.69 -8.78
CA TRP A 126 0.26 11.44 -8.16
C TRP A 126 0.71 12.65 -8.98
N ASP A 127 0.59 12.63 -10.30
CA ASP A 127 0.80 13.79 -11.15
C ASP A 127 -0.16 14.93 -10.75
N ARG A 128 -1.45 14.59 -10.56
CA ARG A 128 -2.46 15.57 -10.12
C ARG A 128 -2.24 16.04 -8.69
N LEU A 129 -1.80 15.14 -7.80
CA LEU A 129 -1.43 15.50 -6.44
C LEU A 129 -0.25 16.48 -6.45
N ALA A 130 0.83 16.18 -7.17
CA ALA A 130 2.01 17.05 -7.27
C ALA A 130 1.68 18.39 -7.94
N ALA A 131 0.82 18.39 -8.97
CA ALA A 131 0.38 19.62 -9.63
C ALA A 131 -0.35 20.59 -8.69
N SER A 132 -1.00 20.09 -7.63
CA SER A 132 -1.69 20.95 -6.66
C SER A 132 -0.74 21.90 -5.93
N TYR A 133 0.53 21.52 -5.78
CA TYR A 133 1.56 22.37 -5.19
C TYR A 133 1.74 23.66 -6.00
N TYR A 134 1.88 23.54 -7.33
CA TYR A 134 2.12 24.66 -8.24
C TYR A 134 0.86 25.44 -8.63
N GLN A 135 -0.33 24.89 -8.38
CA GLN A 135 -1.58 25.54 -8.76
C GLN A 135 -1.83 26.82 -7.94
N GLU A 136 -1.78 27.98 -8.59
CA GLU A 136 -2.05 29.28 -7.94
C GLU A 136 -3.56 29.51 -7.76
N ASP A 137 -4.37 29.00 -8.68
CA ASP A 137 -5.82 29.10 -8.62
C ASP A 137 -6.42 28.35 -7.43
N ARG A 138 -7.59 28.82 -6.97
CA ARG A 138 -8.33 28.17 -5.90
C ARG A 138 -8.68 26.72 -6.28
N ILE A 139 -8.15 25.77 -5.52
CA ILE A 139 -8.53 24.36 -5.61
C ILE A 139 -9.88 24.16 -4.90
N PRO A 140 -10.91 23.62 -5.57
CA PRO A 140 -12.18 23.32 -4.93
C PRO A 140 -12.02 22.28 -3.81
N SER A 141 -12.75 22.43 -2.69
CA SER A 141 -12.64 21.49 -1.56
C SER A 141 -12.94 20.04 -1.93
N ILE A 142 -13.93 19.80 -2.81
CA ILE A 142 -14.23 18.45 -3.30
C ILE A 142 -13.04 17.84 -4.04
N THR A 143 -12.33 18.64 -4.84
CA THR A 143 -11.10 18.20 -5.53
C THR A 143 -10.01 17.85 -4.52
N ALA A 144 -9.82 18.68 -3.49
CA ALA A 144 -8.83 18.40 -2.44
C ALA A 144 -9.16 17.12 -1.66
N ILE A 145 -10.41 16.93 -1.24
CA ILE A 145 -10.90 15.72 -0.58
C ILE A 145 -10.65 14.51 -1.48
N THR A 146 -11.01 14.59 -2.76
CA THR A 146 -10.84 13.49 -3.72
C THR A 146 -9.36 13.12 -3.88
N LEU A 147 -8.47 14.11 -3.98
CA LEU A 147 -7.03 13.85 -4.12
C LEU A 147 -6.47 13.16 -2.87
N ILE A 148 -6.78 13.67 -1.67
CA ILE A 148 -6.25 13.09 -0.42
C ILE A 148 -6.84 11.70 -0.13
N THR A 149 -8.14 11.52 -0.29
CA THR A 149 -8.80 10.22 -0.04
C THR A 149 -8.34 9.15 -1.04
N ASN A 150 -8.16 9.50 -2.31
CA ASN A 150 -7.59 8.59 -3.31
C ASN A 150 -6.14 8.21 -2.98
N ASN A 151 -5.31 9.19 -2.59
CA ASN A 151 -3.92 8.93 -2.22
C ASN A 151 -3.82 7.98 -1.02
N ILE A 152 -4.67 8.18 -0.01
CA ILE A 152 -4.77 7.30 1.16
C ILE A 152 -5.20 5.90 0.74
N ALA A 153 -6.24 5.76 -0.07
CA ALA A 153 -6.73 4.46 -0.53
C ALA A 153 -5.68 3.69 -1.37
N ILE A 154 -4.97 4.38 -2.27
CA ILE A 154 -3.85 3.81 -3.05
C ILE A 154 -2.77 3.26 -2.11
N ASN A 155 -2.33 4.06 -1.14
CA ASN A 155 -1.27 3.67 -0.22
C ASN A 155 -1.71 2.53 0.71
N GLN A 156 -2.95 2.56 1.20
CA GLN A 156 -3.52 1.49 2.02
C GLN A 156 -3.68 0.18 1.23
N CYS A 157 -4.06 0.24 -0.05
CA CYS A 157 -4.14 -0.95 -0.89
C CYS A 157 -2.75 -1.60 -1.06
N TYR A 158 -1.72 -0.82 -1.40
CA TYR A 158 -0.36 -1.36 -1.48
C TYR A 158 0.09 -1.93 -0.14
N TYR A 159 -0.17 -1.23 0.97
CA TYR A 159 0.15 -1.74 2.30
C TYR A 159 -0.50 -3.09 2.59
N ALA A 160 -1.78 -3.26 2.25
CA ALA A 160 -2.50 -4.52 2.42
C ALA A 160 -1.91 -5.64 1.54
N LEU A 161 -1.61 -5.35 0.28
CA LEU A 161 -1.01 -6.30 -0.64
C LEU A 161 0.41 -6.72 -0.21
N GLN A 162 1.18 -5.81 0.38
CA GLN A 162 2.50 -6.09 0.94
C GLN A 162 2.45 -7.06 2.13
N GLN A 163 1.33 -7.17 2.85
CA GLN A 163 1.17 -8.17 3.91
C GLN A 163 0.99 -9.59 3.36
N ILE A 164 0.63 -9.71 2.08
CA ILE A 164 0.37 -10.98 1.39
C ILE A 164 1.58 -11.35 0.52
N ASP A 165 2.08 -10.37 -0.25
CA ASP A 165 3.29 -10.47 -1.04
C ASP A 165 4.42 -9.63 -0.41
N ASN A 166 5.23 -10.27 0.42
CA ASN A 166 6.34 -9.62 1.12
C ASN A 166 7.45 -9.11 0.17
N ALA A 167 7.46 -9.55 -1.10
CA ALA A 167 8.41 -9.05 -2.10
C ALA A 167 7.88 -7.81 -2.82
N LEU A 168 6.60 -7.46 -2.62
CA LEU A 168 6.01 -6.26 -3.20
C LEU A 168 6.61 -5.01 -2.57
N VAL A 169 7.20 -4.16 -3.41
CA VAL A 169 7.65 -2.82 -3.02
C VAL A 169 6.58 -1.83 -3.44
N SER A 170 6.18 -0.90 -2.58
CA SER A 170 5.21 0.14 -2.96
C SER A 170 5.83 1.08 -4.02
N PRO A 171 5.13 1.34 -5.14
CA PRO A 171 5.69 2.15 -6.21
C PRO A 171 5.81 3.63 -5.86
N ILE A 172 5.23 4.08 -4.75
CA ILE A 172 5.38 5.46 -4.27
C ILE A 172 6.85 5.85 -4.06
N PHE A 173 7.68 4.90 -3.63
CA PHE A 173 9.12 5.11 -3.43
C PHE A 173 9.89 5.26 -4.74
N HIS A 174 9.37 4.69 -5.83
CA HIS A 174 9.93 4.87 -7.16
C HIS A 174 9.43 6.16 -7.81
N TYR A 175 8.22 6.60 -7.45
CA TYR A 175 7.64 7.83 -8.00
C TYR A 175 8.22 9.08 -7.31
N PHE A 176 8.22 9.16 -5.98
CA PHE A 176 8.82 10.27 -5.24
C PHE A 176 10.25 9.93 -4.79
N ASN A 177 11.09 9.58 -5.77
CA ASN A 177 12.43 8.99 -5.58
C ASN A 177 13.56 9.99 -5.31
N THR A 178 13.27 11.28 -5.18
CA THR A 178 14.25 12.33 -4.83
C THR A 178 13.74 13.15 -3.67
N GLU A 179 14.64 13.76 -2.90
CA GLU A 179 14.27 14.65 -1.77
C GLU A 179 13.35 15.78 -2.23
N HIS A 180 13.63 16.37 -3.39
CA HIS A 180 12.81 17.45 -3.94
C HIS A 180 11.40 16.99 -4.33
N ARG A 181 11.27 15.82 -4.97
CA ARG A 181 9.95 15.24 -5.30
C ARG A 181 9.17 14.89 -4.04
N LEU A 182 9.85 14.37 -3.01
CA LEU A 182 9.23 14.11 -1.71
C LEU A 182 8.75 15.40 -1.05
N LEU A 183 9.53 16.49 -1.13
CA LEU A 183 9.14 17.79 -0.60
C LEU A 183 7.92 18.36 -1.35
N ILE A 184 7.87 18.25 -2.68
CA ILE A 184 6.70 18.63 -3.48
C ILE A 184 5.47 17.87 -3.02
N LYS A 185 5.58 16.54 -2.86
CA LYS A 185 4.50 15.70 -2.34
C LYS A 185 3.99 16.19 -0.98
N GLN A 186 4.90 16.40 -0.03
CA GLN A 186 4.54 16.86 1.32
C GLN A 186 3.81 18.20 1.28
N ARG A 187 4.35 19.18 0.54
CA ARG A 187 3.74 20.51 0.43
C ARG A 187 2.40 20.48 -0.29
N ALA A 188 2.25 19.63 -1.31
CA ALA A 188 0.97 19.39 -1.96
C ALA A 188 -0.06 18.84 -0.97
N GLU A 189 0.32 17.81 -0.20
CA GLU A 189 -0.56 17.20 0.80
C GLU A 189 -0.97 18.20 1.88
N ASP A 190 -0.02 18.94 2.45
CA ASP A 190 -0.28 19.97 3.47
C ASP A 190 -1.27 21.03 2.95
N LYS A 191 -1.01 21.56 1.74
CA LYS A 191 -1.89 22.55 1.10
C LYS A 191 -3.32 22.01 0.89
N LEU A 192 -3.45 20.74 0.48
CA LEU A 192 -4.76 20.12 0.30
C LEU A 192 -5.46 19.88 1.64
N LEU A 193 -4.72 19.47 2.68
CA LEU A 193 -5.25 19.26 4.02
C LEU A 193 -5.74 20.56 4.65
N ASP A 194 -5.06 21.69 4.44
CA ASP A 194 -5.51 23.01 4.89
C ASP A 194 -6.87 23.41 4.25
N ILE A 195 -7.04 23.09 2.96
CA ILE A 195 -8.32 23.30 2.25
C ILE A 195 -9.41 22.39 2.81
N ILE A 196 -9.08 21.15 3.16
CA ILE A 196 -10.03 20.18 3.74
C ILE A 196 -10.43 20.63 5.15
N ALA A 197 -9.49 21.09 5.97
CA ALA A 197 -9.74 21.52 7.35
C ALA A 197 -10.73 22.68 7.46
N THR A 198 -10.83 23.50 6.40
CA THR A 198 -11.77 24.61 6.31
C THR A 198 -13.04 24.28 5.49
N SER A 199 -13.18 23.03 5.05
CA SER A 199 -14.31 22.60 4.24
C SER A 199 -15.58 22.35 5.05
N ALA A 200 -16.72 22.63 4.45
CA ALA A 200 -18.03 22.23 4.98
C ALA A 200 -18.42 20.79 4.59
N PHE A 201 -17.65 20.14 3.71
CA PHE A 201 -17.92 18.77 3.27
C PHE A 201 -17.40 17.75 4.28
N THR A 202 -18.12 16.64 4.42
CA THR A 202 -17.64 15.47 5.14
C THR A 202 -16.56 14.77 4.33
N VAL A 203 -15.58 14.21 5.04
CA VAL A 203 -14.52 13.39 4.44
C VAL A 203 -14.85 11.94 4.73
N ASP A 204 -15.21 11.21 3.68
CA ASP A 204 -15.47 9.78 3.74
C ASP A 204 -14.31 9.01 3.12
N PHE A 205 -13.81 8.01 3.83
CA PHE A 205 -12.75 7.13 3.37
C PHE A 205 -13.32 5.83 2.81
N GLU A 206 -12.74 5.35 1.71
CA GLU A 206 -13.14 4.09 1.07
C GLU A 206 -12.92 2.91 2.03
N PRO A 207 -13.96 2.13 2.41
CA PRO A 207 -13.81 0.97 3.28
C PRO A 207 -12.99 -0.17 2.65
N GLN A 208 -12.93 -0.23 1.31
CA GLN A 208 -12.14 -1.18 0.55
C GLN A 208 -11.09 -0.43 -0.29
N PRO A 209 -9.89 -0.16 0.26
CA PRO A 209 -8.90 0.71 -0.40
C PRO A 209 -8.52 0.25 -1.82
N CYS A 210 -8.46 -1.07 -2.06
CA CYS A 210 -8.11 -1.61 -3.37
C CYS A 210 -9.19 -1.43 -4.45
N GLN A 211 -10.46 -1.22 -4.07
CA GLN A 211 -11.53 -0.86 -5.01
C GLN A 211 -11.19 0.44 -5.75
N ARG A 212 -10.33 1.29 -5.17
CA ARG A 212 -9.87 2.50 -5.83
C ARG A 212 -9.17 2.21 -7.17
N PHE A 213 -8.43 1.11 -7.29
CA PHE A 213 -7.79 0.74 -8.56
C PHE A 213 -8.79 0.30 -9.62
N VAL A 214 -9.89 -0.35 -9.23
CA VAL A 214 -11.01 -0.64 -10.13
C VAL A 214 -11.58 0.66 -10.68
N LEU A 215 -11.93 1.61 -9.81
CA LEU A 215 -12.51 2.90 -10.23
C LEU A 215 -11.56 3.72 -11.11
N LEU A 216 -10.26 3.71 -10.82
CA LEU A 216 -9.25 4.37 -11.64
C LEU A 216 -9.13 3.69 -13.03
N ALA A 217 -9.17 2.36 -13.07
CA ALA A 217 -9.17 1.61 -14.31
C ALA A 217 -10.43 1.89 -15.13
N GLU A 218 -11.61 1.86 -14.53
CA GLU A 218 -12.88 2.17 -15.20
C GLU A 218 -12.88 3.56 -15.84
N SER A 219 -12.36 4.55 -15.10
CA SER A 219 -12.21 5.91 -15.57
C SER A 219 -11.29 6.01 -16.80
N MET A 220 -10.14 5.33 -16.76
CA MET A 220 -9.19 5.31 -17.87
C MET A 220 -9.72 4.54 -19.09
N LEU A 221 -10.36 3.39 -18.85
CA LEU A 221 -10.88 2.50 -19.88
C LEU A 221 -12.24 2.95 -20.45
N GLN A 222 -12.88 3.94 -19.80
CA GLN A 222 -14.23 4.43 -20.11
C GLN A 222 -15.27 3.31 -20.15
N THR A 223 -15.17 2.36 -19.20
CA THR A 223 -16.06 1.20 -19.09
C THR A 223 -16.19 0.79 -17.63
N THR A 224 -17.30 0.15 -17.27
CA THR A 224 -17.44 -0.55 -15.99
C THR A 224 -16.72 -1.89 -16.06
N LEU A 225 -16.00 -2.27 -15.02
CA LEU A 225 -15.38 -3.58 -14.89
C LEU A 225 -16.37 -4.51 -14.17
N THR A 226 -16.82 -5.56 -14.84
CA THR A 226 -17.58 -6.63 -14.19
C THR A 226 -16.61 -7.65 -13.61
N GLU A 227 -16.92 -8.19 -12.42
CA GLU A 227 -16.26 -9.39 -11.93
C GLU A 227 -16.53 -10.52 -12.93
N ASP A 228 -15.47 -11.10 -13.52
CA ASP A 228 -15.54 -12.30 -14.36
C ASP A 228 -15.66 -13.57 -13.50
#